data_AF-A0A3D1X3J7-F1
#
_entry.id   AF-A0A3D1X3J7-F1
#
_cell.length_a   1.000
_cell.length_b   1.000
_cell.length_c   1.000
_cell.angle_alpha   90.00
_cell.angle_beta   90.00
_cell.angle_gamma   90.00
#
_symmetry.space_group_name_H-M   'P 1'
#
loop_
_entity.id
_entity.type
_entity.pdbx_description
1 polymer ?
#
loop_
_entity_poly.entity_id
_entity_poly.type
_entity_poly.pdbx_seq_one_letter_code
_entity_poly.pdbx_strand_id
1 'polypeptide(L)'
;TDQDGYIYADEGLADGRYYLREIKAAPGYVLDPELKTIYVRYGSTTEIEWSNTAECGQIQIIKKSADDNATNGLPAGTLLEGAVFEIYDKAGNVVDTIKSDRNGRAVSKTLPLSRYTVREIKAPANYSINPTVMTAYLEFNGQIITFEVQNTSVSTGVSIKKTGPVQAVPGQPIRYVFSQIKNSSNVALDSFYWRDQLPAQVTLSKIVTGSYNQPLSYKVVYKTNLSGDYRTLADNLSTSKVYVLDARPAVLGLAANERVTEVMFVFGNVKAGFAQVETPYIYATAHSGLANNSGIVNVADVGGLYNEQWIQAVSRWLTTAYTKTTVKLPKTGY
;
A
#
# COMPACT_ATOMS: atom_id res chain seq x y z
N THR A 1 15.84 -12.04 53.02
CA THR A 1 15.75 -13.47 52.72
C THR A 1 17.13 -13.98 52.35
N ASP A 2 17.37 -15.28 52.50
CA ASP A 2 18.52 -15.98 51.94
C ASP A 2 18.35 -16.20 50.42
N GLN A 3 19.22 -17.02 49.82
CA GLN A 3 19.21 -17.31 48.38
C GLN A 3 17.97 -18.09 47.93
N ASP A 4 17.31 -18.81 48.84
CA ASP A 4 16.13 -19.62 48.57
C ASP A 4 14.83 -18.89 48.91
N GLY A 5 14.92 -17.64 49.41
CA GLY A 5 13.75 -16.82 49.74
C GLY A 5 13.28 -16.94 51.19
N TYR A 6 14.02 -17.63 52.07
CA TYR A 6 13.63 -17.82 53.47
C TYR A 6 14.23 -16.77 54.40
N ILE A 7 13.54 -16.50 55.50
CA ILE A 7 14.04 -15.75 56.66
C ILE A 7 13.72 -16.59 57.88
N TYR A 8 14.73 -16.83 58.72
CA TYR A 8 14.57 -17.52 59.99
C TYR A 8 14.75 -16.53 61.13
N ALA A 9 14.04 -16.74 62.24
CA ALA A 9 14.34 -16.00 63.47
C ALA A 9 15.66 -16.53 64.04
N ASP A 10 16.54 -15.62 64.46
CA ASP A 10 17.88 -15.96 64.97
C ASP A 10 17.82 -16.75 66.31
N GLU A 11 16.69 -16.67 67.02
CA GLU A 11 16.44 -17.37 68.28
C GLU A 11 15.00 -17.90 68.37
N GLY A 12 14.77 -18.87 69.25
CA GLY A 12 13.43 -19.40 69.54
C GLY A 12 12.53 -18.34 70.14
N LEU A 13 11.41 -18.05 69.47
CA LEU A 13 10.41 -17.10 69.94
C LEU A 13 9.50 -17.75 71.01
N ALA A 14 9.10 -16.98 72.02
CA ALA A 14 8.14 -17.42 73.02
C ALA A 14 6.74 -17.62 72.41
N ASP A 15 5.89 -18.38 73.11
CA ASP A 15 4.48 -18.52 72.75
C ASP A 15 3.80 -17.13 72.79
N GLY A 16 3.16 -16.73 71.69
CA GLY A 16 2.55 -15.40 71.63
C GLY A 16 2.22 -14.87 70.24
N ARG A 17 1.66 -13.66 70.23
CA ARG A 17 1.30 -12.92 69.01
C ARG A 17 2.44 -11.97 68.63
N TYR A 18 2.90 -12.08 67.38
CA TYR A 18 3.94 -11.22 66.82
C TYR A 18 3.43 -10.48 65.58
N TYR A 19 4.11 -9.38 65.29
CA TYR A 19 3.86 -8.56 64.10
C TYR A 19 5.11 -8.53 63.23
N LEU A 20 4.93 -8.76 61.95
CA LEU A 20 5.97 -8.70 60.93
C LEU A 20 5.64 -7.57 59.95
N ARG A 21 6.66 -6.82 59.54
CA ARG A 21 6.57 -5.77 58.52
C ARG A 21 7.78 -5.88 57.61
N GLU A 22 7.57 -5.76 56.30
CA GLU A 22 8.68 -5.60 55.37
C GLU A 22 9.31 -4.21 55.57
N ILE A 23 10.62 -4.17 55.79
CA ILE A 23 11.34 -2.90 56.01
C ILE A 23 12.04 -2.40 54.74
N LYS A 24 12.26 -3.29 53.77
CA LYS A 24 12.94 -3.02 52.52
C LYS A 24 12.61 -4.13 51.51
N ALA A 25 12.04 -3.74 50.37
CA ALA A 25 11.85 -4.66 49.25
C ALA A 25 13.15 -4.99 48.54
N ALA A 26 13.18 -6.13 47.85
CA ALA A 26 14.25 -6.46 46.93
C ALA A 26 14.29 -5.47 45.74
N PRO A 27 15.45 -5.23 45.10
CA PRO A 27 15.53 -4.38 43.92
C PRO A 27 14.53 -4.82 42.84
N GLY A 28 13.73 -3.86 42.33
CA GLY A 28 12.69 -4.12 41.32
C GLY A 28 11.35 -4.59 41.88
N TYR A 29 11.15 -4.54 43.21
CA TYR A 29 9.88 -4.84 43.86
C TYR A 29 9.40 -3.68 44.75
N VAL A 30 8.09 -3.56 44.86
CA VAL A 30 7.39 -2.56 45.68
C VAL A 30 7.40 -3.01 47.14
N LEU A 31 7.78 -2.11 48.05
CA LEU A 31 7.69 -2.32 49.50
C LEU A 31 6.23 -2.56 49.92
N ASP A 32 5.97 -3.68 50.58
CA ASP A 32 4.67 -3.97 51.20
C ASP A 32 4.59 -3.31 52.59
N PRO A 33 3.76 -2.26 52.76
CA PRO A 33 3.63 -1.58 54.06
C PRO A 33 2.76 -2.36 55.06
N GLU A 34 2.11 -3.46 54.65
CA GLU A 34 1.16 -4.19 55.49
C GLU A 34 1.85 -4.84 56.70
N LEU A 35 1.22 -4.67 57.87
CA LEU A 35 1.65 -5.32 59.11
C LEU A 35 0.96 -6.69 59.21
N LYS A 36 1.73 -7.77 59.04
CA LYS A 36 1.21 -9.14 59.13
C LYS A 36 1.28 -9.64 60.55
N THR A 37 0.22 -10.30 61.01
CA THR A 37 0.14 -10.89 62.35
C THR A 37 0.40 -12.39 62.27
N ILE A 38 1.29 -12.90 63.10
CA ILE A 38 1.52 -14.35 63.28
C ILE A 38 1.35 -14.75 64.74
N TYR A 39 1.10 -16.04 64.96
CA TYR A 39 0.98 -16.63 66.29
C TYR A 39 1.98 -17.76 66.42
N VAL A 40 3.00 -17.58 67.26
CA VAL A 40 4.02 -18.60 67.54
C VAL A 40 3.51 -19.49 68.66
N ARG A 41 3.66 -20.81 68.48
CA ARG A 41 3.33 -21.80 69.52
C ARG A 41 4.52 -22.66 69.89
N TYR A 42 4.64 -22.98 71.18
CA TYR A 42 5.70 -23.85 71.67
C TYR A 42 5.76 -25.18 70.90
N GLY A 43 6.97 -25.58 70.49
CA GLY A 43 7.23 -26.84 69.78
C GLY A 43 6.71 -26.89 68.33
N SER A 44 6.25 -25.77 67.76
CA SER A 44 5.71 -25.69 66.39
C SER A 44 6.46 -24.68 65.54
N THR A 45 6.58 -24.93 64.23
CA THR A 45 7.01 -23.93 63.25
C THR A 45 5.79 -23.21 62.69
N THR A 46 5.82 -21.88 62.68
CA THR A 46 4.80 -21.06 62.01
C THR A 46 5.41 -20.53 60.72
N GLU A 47 4.86 -20.96 59.57
CA GLU A 47 5.28 -20.48 58.26
C GLU A 47 4.38 -19.34 57.78
N ILE A 48 4.99 -18.36 57.13
CA ILE A 48 4.29 -17.26 56.47
C ILE A 48 4.87 -17.08 55.08
N GLU A 49 4.00 -17.06 54.06
CA GLU A 49 4.38 -16.72 52.71
C GLU A 49 4.14 -15.24 52.44
N TRP A 50 5.11 -14.58 51.81
CA TRP A 50 5.06 -13.15 51.50
C TRP A 50 5.32 -12.93 50.01
N SER A 51 4.26 -12.61 49.26
CA SER A 51 4.37 -12.29 47.83
C SER A 51 4.94 -10.90 47.63
N ASN A 52 5.86 -10.75 46.67
CA ASN A 52 6.39 -9.46 46.24
C ASN A 52 5.65 -8.96 44.99
N THR A 53 5.47 -7.64 44.88
CA THR A 53 4.89 -7.00 43.69
C THR A 53 5.99 -6.33 42.89
N ALA A 54 6.18 -6.69 41.62
CA ALA A 54 7.22 -6.08 40.79
C ALA A 54 6.94 -4.59 40.52
N GLU A 55 7.99 -3.77 40.54
CA GLU A 55 7.90 -2.40 40.04
C GLU A 55 7.65 -2.41 38.54
N CYS A 56 6.61 -1.71 38.11
CA CYS A 56 6.19 -1.68 36.72
C CYS A 56 5.97 -0.24 36.25
N GLY A 57 6.13 -0.02 34.95
CA GLY A 57 5.67 1.17 34.27
C GLY A 57 4.73 0.83 33.12
N GLN A 58 4.40 1.84 32.32
CA GLN A 58 3.53 1.68 31.15
C GLN A 58 4.03 2.52 29.99
N ILE A 59 3.95 1.96 28.79
CA ILE A 59 4.21 2.66 27.54
C ILE A 59 2.87 3.02 26.88
N GLN A 60 2.74 4.27 26.45
CA GLN A 60 1.57 4.82 25.77
C GLN A 60 1.99 5.43 24.44
N ILE A 61 1.07 5.42 23.48
CA ILE A 61 1.24 6.04 22.16
C ILE A 61 0.04 6.94 21.87
N ILE A 62 0.32 8.15 21.39
CA ILE A 62 -0.66 9.02 20.76
C ILE A 62 -0.41 9.04 19.25
N LYS A 63 -1.33 8.43 18.51
CA LYS A 63 -1.26 8.29 17.05
C LYS A 63 -1.97 9.45 16.36
N LYS A 64 -1.29 10.15 15.45
CA LYS A 64 -1.83 11.28 14.70
C LYS A 64 -1.53 11.21 13.18
N SER A 65 -2.27 11.98 12.40
CA SER A 65 -1.96 12.30 10.99
C SER A 65 -0.81 13.29 10.90
N ALA A 66 0.16 13.07 10.00
CA ALA A 66 1.24 14.02 9.74
C ALA A 66 0.80 15.19 8.84
N ASP A 67 -0.12 14.91 7.92
CA ASP A 67 -0.56 15.77 6.82
C ASP A 67 -2.08 15.67 6.61
N ASP A 68 -2.62 16.55 5.78
CA ASP A 68 -4.01 16.49 5.32
C ASP A 68 -4.19 15.29 4.39
N ASN A 69 -5.17 14.45 4.67
CA ASN A 69 -5.44 13.25 3.89
C ASN A 69 -6.58 13.50 2.89
N ALA A 70 -6.23 13.62 1.61
CA ALA A 70 -7.18 13.88 0.54
C ALA A 70 -8.16 12.71 0.27
N THR A 71 -7.84 11.50 0.70
CA THR A 71 -8.66 10.31 0.46
C THR A 71 -9.81 10.20 1.45
N ASN A 72 -9.60 10.55 2.71
CA ASN A 72 -10.65 10.51 3.75
C ASN A 72 -11.08 11.90 4.26
N GLY A 73 -10.42 12.97 3.82
CA GLY A 73 -10.74 14.36 4.19
C GLY A 73 -10.27 14.77 5.59
N LEU A 74 -9.47 13.95 6.28
CA LEU A 74 -9.00 14.25 7.64
C LEU A 74 -7.81 15.23 7.61
N PRO A 75 -7.82 16.30 8.44
CA PRO A 75 -6.72 17.25 8.49
C PRO A 75 -5.49 16.69 9.22
N ALA A 76 -4.34 17.35 9.02
CA ALA A 76 -3.12 17.11 9.78
C ALA A 76 -3.38 17.21 11.29
N GLY A 77 -2.71 16.37 12.07
CA GLY A 77 -2.89 16.30 13.52
C GLY A 77 -4.10 15.49 14.01
N THR A 78 -4.99 15.04 13.11
CA THR A 78 -6.13 14.17 13.48
C THR A 78 -5.66 12.90 14.18
N LEU A 79 -6.32 12.53 15.29
CA LEU A 79 -6.04 11.30 16.03
C LEU A 79 -6.49 10.08 15.23
N LEU A 80 -5.65 9.03 15.15
CA LEU A 80 -5.88 7.89 14.27
C LEU A 80 -6.11 6.59 15.02
N GLU A 81 -7.26 5.98 14.78
CA GLU A 81 -7.59 4.62 15.22
C GLU A 81 -6.96 3.56 14.31
N GLY A 82 -6.61 2.41 14.89
CA GLY A 82 -6.32 1.21 14.13
C GLY A 82 -4.84 0.94 13.83
N ALA A 83 -3.93 1.82 14.25
CA ALA A 83 -2.50 1.54 14.20
C ALA A 83 -2.16 0.41 15.18
N VAL A 84 -1.34 -0.56 14.77
CA VAL A 84 -0.89 -1.66 15.63
C VAL A 84 0.61 -1.54 15.86
N PHE A 85 1.01 -1.67 17.11
CA PHE A 85 2.38 -1.61 17.56
C PHE A 85 2.78 -2.86 18.31
N GLU A 86 4.03 -3.28 18.14
CA GLU A 86 4.65 -4.31 18.96
C GLU A 86 5.70 -3.68 19.87
N ILE A 87 5.73 -4.15 21.12
CA ILE A 87 6.72 -3.79 22.12
C ILE A 87 7.64 -4.98 22.32
N TYR A 88 8.94 -4.75 22.19
CA TYR A 88 9.97 -5.76 22.30
C TYR A 88 10.83 -5.53 23.54
N ASP A 89 11.17 -6.60 24.24
CA ASP A 89 12.15 -6.57 25.33
C ASP A 89 13.60 -6.49 24.81
N LYS A 90 14.55 -6.45 25.75
CA LYS A 90 16.00 -6.43 25.44
C LYS A 90 16.50 -7.67 24.68
N ALA A 91 15.79 -8.79 24.77
CA ALA A 91 16.12 -10.05 24.08
C ALA A 91 15.49 -10.12 22.68
N GLY A 92 14.65 -9.14 22.32
CA GLY A 92 13.95 -9.08 21.04
C GLY A 92 12.64 -9.86 21.00
N ASN A 93 12.11 -10.28 22.16
CA ASN A 93 10.80 -10.95 22.23
C ASN A 93 9.68 -9.91 22.23
N VAL A 94 8.59 -10.18 21.52
CA VAL A 94 7.36 -9.39 21.61
C VAL A 94 6.73 -9.64 22.99
N VAL A 95 6.68 -8.61 23.82
CA VAL A 95 6.09 -8.68 25.17
C VAL A 95 4.68 -8.11 25.23
N ASP A 96 4.30 -7.27 24.26
CA ASP A 96 2.95 -6.74 24.13
C ASP A 96 2.66 -6.29 22.69
N THR A 97 1.38 -6.33 22.31
CA THR A 97 0.87 -5.82 21.03
C THR A 97 -0.31 -4.91 21.30
N ILE A 98 -0.16 -3.63 20.98
CA ILE A 98 -1.14 -2.58 21.31
C ILE A 98 -1.72 -1.97 20.06
N LYS A 99 -3.00 -1.57 20.12
CA LYS A 99 -3.72 -0.95 19.01
C LYS A 99 -4.23 0.43 19.41
N SER A 100 -4.11 1.43 18.54
CA SER A 100 -4.67 2.75 18.79
C SER A 100 -6.20 2.72 18.71
N ASP A 101 -6.85 3.32 19.71
CA ASP A 101 -8.30 3.47 19.79
C ASP A 101 -8.81 4.69 19.00
N ARG A 102 -10.11 4.95 19.08
CA ARG A 102 -10.79 6.12 18.48
C ARG A 102 -10.22 7.49 18.90
N ASN A 103 -9.51 7.56 20.02
CA ASN A 103 -8.85 8.76 20.51
C ASN A 103 -7.35 8.76 20.14
N GLY A 104 -6.92 7.88 19.22
CA GLY A 104 -5.53 7.71 18.84
C GLY A 104 -4.65 7.15 19.94
N ARG A 105 -5.20 6.65 21.05
CA ARG A 105 -4.43 6.13 22.19
C ARG A 105 -4.20 4.63 22.05
N ALA A 106 -2.95 4.20 22.13
CA ALA A 106 -2.60 2.80 22.37
C ALA A 106 -1.87 2.70 23.70
N VAL A 107 -2.25 1.75 24.54
CA VAL A 107 -1.76 1.62 25.92
C VAL A 107 -1.34 0.19 26.16
N SER A 108 -0.11 0.00 26.63
CA SER A 108 0.40 -1.33 27.02
C SER A 108 -0.17 -1.81 28.34
N LYS A 109 -0.09 -3.13 28.55
CA LYS A 109 -0.13 -3.67 29.92
C LYS A 109 1.00 -3.06 30.76
N THR A 110 0.95 -3.24 32.08
CA THR A 110 2.09 -2.89 32.92
C THR A 110 3.29 -3.77 32.59
N LEU A 111 4.45 -3.15 32.42
CA LEU A 111 5.70 -3.80 32.05
C LEU A 111 6.74 -3.59 33.15
N PRO A 112 7.54 -4.61 33.50
CA PRO A 112 8.64 -4.47 34.45
C PRO A 112 9.60 -3.34 34.08
N LEU A 113 10.34 -2.82 35.07
CA LEU A 113 11.38 -1.83 34.81
C LEU A 113 12.46 -2.41 33.89
N SER A 114 12.60 -1.83 32.70
CA SER A 114 13.55 -2.27 31.70
C SER A 114 13.65 -1.31 30.52
N ARG A 115 14.53 -1.64 29.58
CA ARG A 115 14.57 -1.02 28.24
C ARG A 115 13.68 -1.82 27.29
N TYR A 116 12.84 -1.10 26.55
CA TYR A 116 11.97 -1.65 25.51
C TYR A 116 12.19 -0.93 24.18
N THR A 117 11.84 -1.62 23.09
CA THR A 117 11.68 -0.96 21.78
C THR A 117 10.26 -1.11 21.28
N VAL A 118 9.76 -0.11 20.55
CA VAL A 118 8.39 -0.07 20.05
C VAL A 118 8.41 0.17 18.55
N ARG A 119 7.63 -0.61 17.79
CA ARG A 119 7.54 -0.52 16.33
C ARG A 119 6.09 -0.53 15.88
N GLU A 120 5.72 0.32 14.93
CA GLU A 120 4.45 0.19 14.22
C GLU A 120 4.57 -0.99 13.24
N ILE A 121 3.65 -1.95 13.31
CA ILE A 121 3.60 -3.12 12.42
C ILE A 121 2.44 -3.05 11.43
N LYS A 122 1.44 -2.20 11.70
CA LYS A 122 0.31 -1.96 10.81
C LYS A 122 -0.15 -0.52 10.95
N ALA A 123 -0.18 0.20 9.84
CA ALA A 123 -0.72 1.55 9.76
C ALA A 123 -2.26 1.56 9.81
N PRO A 124 -2.88 2.68 10.23
CA PRO A 124 -4.29 2.95 9.99
C PRO A 124 -4.65 2.90 8.50
N ALA A 125 -5.93 2.66 8.18
CA ALA A 125 -6.40 2.68 6.80
C ALA A 125 -6.14 4.03 6.13
N ASN A 126 -5.65 4.02 4.88
CA ASN A 126 -5.26 5.20 4.10
C ASN A 126 -4.03 5.96 4.64
N TYR A 127 -3.16 5.28 5.40
CA TYR A 127 -1.90 5.82 5.89
C TYR A 127 -0.75 4.85 5.64
N SER A 128 0.45 5.39 5.49
CA SER A 128 1.68 4.60 5.37
C SER A 128 2.22 4.24 6.75
N ILE A 129 2.89 3.10 6.85
CA ILE A 129 3.57 2.67 8.08
C ILE A 129 4.72 3.62 8.42
N ASN A 130 4.86 3.98 9.70
CA ASN A 130 6.00 4.72 10.19
C ASN A 130 7.14 3.73 10.54
N PRO A 131 8.28 3.78 9.84
CA PRO A 131 9.38 2.83 10.05
C PRO A 131 10.24 3.14 11.29
N THR A 132 9.93 4.21 12.03
CA THR A 132 10.74 4.66 13.17
C THR A 132 10.65 3.68 14.33
N VAL A 133 11.80 3.23 14.83
CA VAL A 133 11.90 2.43 16.06
C VAL A 133 12.06 3.36 17.25
N MET A 134 11.14 3.29 18.20
CA MET A 134 11.21 4.08 19.45
C MET A 134 11.84 3.25 20.56
N THR A 135 12.57 3.89 21.48
CA THR A 135 13.15 3.23 22.65
C THR A 135 12.56 3.83 23.93
N ALA A 136 12.08 3.00 24.84
CA ALA A 136 11.56 3.40 26.14
C ALA A 136 12.41 2.82 27.28
N TYR A 137 12.63 3.59 28.33
CA TYR A 137 13.33 3.17 29.55
C TYR A 137 12.37 3.32 30.74
N LEU A 138 11.85 2.21 31.25
CA LEU A 138 11.06 2.20 32.48
C LEU A 138 12.02 2.04 33.67
N GLU A 139 12.16 3.09 34.46
CA GLU A 139 13.22 3.29 35.46
C GLU A 139 12.68 3.36 36.91
N PHE A 140 11.40 3.66 37.10
CA PHE A 140 10.77 3.69 38.43
C PHE A 140 9.30 3.26 38.39
N ASN A 141 8.80 2.80 39.54
CA ASN A 141 7.45 2.29 39.68
C ASN A 141 6.38 3.35 39.32
N GLY A 142 5.39 2.96 38.52
CA GLY A 142 4.31 3.84 38.06
C GLY A 142 4.70 4.80 36.93
N GLN A 143 5.92 4.73 36.40
CA GLN A 143 6.33 5.59 35.28
C GLN A 143 5.49 5.35 34.03
N ILE A 144 5.07 6.43 33.38
CA ILE A 144 4.39 6.41 32.09
C ILE A 144 5.27 7.09 31.05
N ILE A 145 5.67 6.37 30.01
CA ILE A 145 6.33 6.94 28.83
C ILE A 145 5.29 7.06 27.72
N THR A 146 5.16 8.26 27.15
CA THR A 146 4.25 8.52 26.03
C THR A 146 5.04 8.90 24.79
N PHE A 147 4.77 8.23 23.68
CA PHE A 147 5.27 8.62 22.35
C PHE A 147 4.17 9.27 21.53
N GLU A 148 4.51 10.32 20.77
CA GLU A 148 3.67 10.79 19.69
C GLU A 148 4.17 10.20 18.36
N VAL A 149 3.28 9.50 17.64
CA VAL A 149 3.62 8.83 16.38
C VAL A 149 2.72 9.31 15.27
N GLN A 150 3.33 9.89 14.23
CA GLN A 150 2.63 10.40 13.06
C GLN A 150 2.74 9.45 11.87
N ASN A 151 1.68 9.32 11.07
CA ASN A 151 1.74 8.64 9.77
C ASN A 151 1.37 9.61 8.66
N THR A 152 2.03 9.44 7.52
CA THR A 152 1.75 10.19 6.30
C THR A 152 0.57 9.55 5.57
N SER A 153 -0.31 10.39 5.04
CA SER A 153 -1.48 10.00 4.27
C SER A 153 -1.10 9.18 3.04
N VAL A 154 -1.98 8.26 2.64
CA VAL A 154 -1.90 7.53 1.38
C VAL A 154 -3.06 7.98 0.51
N SER A 155 -2.71 8.43 -0.69
CA SER A 155 -3.62 8.73 -1.78
C SER A 155 -3.24 7.88 -2.98
N THR A 156 -4.21 7.13 -3.48
CA THR A 156 -4.06 6.27 -4.64
C THR A 156 -4.84 6.84 -5.82
N GLY A 157 -4.20 6.88 -6.99
CA GLY A 157 -4.82 7.33 -8.21
C GLY A 157 -3.98 7.00 -9.44
N VAL A 158 -4.67 6.78 -10.55
CA VAL A 158 -4.06 6.70 -11.87
C VAL A 158 -4.90 7.52 -12.85
N SER A 159 -4.31 7.96 -13.94
CA SER A 159 -5.04 8.66 -15.00
C SER A 159 -4.59 8.22 -16.38
N ILE A 160 -5.53 8.28 -17.32
CA ILE A 160 -5.30 8.13 -18.75
C ILE A 160 -6.38 8.92 -19.49
N LYS A 161 -6.00 9.53 -20.60
CA LYS A 161 -6.91 10.18 -21.54
C LYS A 161 -6.58 9.72 -22.95
N LYS A 162 -7.62 9.26 -23.64
CA LYS A 162 -7.55 8.83 -25.03
C LYS A 162 -8.26 9.84 -25.92
N THR A 163 -7.66 10.16 -27.05
CA THR A 163 -8.29 10.91 -28.14
C THR A 163 -8.06 10.25 -29.50
N GLY A 164 -8.81 10.67 -30.50
CA GLY A 164 -8.69 10.24 -31.88
C GLY A 164 -9.45 11.19 -32.81
N PRO A 165 -9.57 10.89 -34.10
CA PRO A 165 -10.44 11.66 -34.98
C PRO A 165 -11.92 11.38 -34.65
N VAL A 166 -12.77 12.39 -34.82
CA VAL A 166 -14.24 12.25 -34.65
C VAL A 166 -14.85 11.45 -35.81
N GLN A 167 -14.27 11.56 -37.00
CA GLN A 167 -14.68 10.84 -38.21
C GLN A 167 -13.49 10.14 -38.86
N ALA A 168 -13.72 8.98 -39.47
CA ALA A 168 -12.71 8.28 -40.26
C ALA A 168 -13.33 7.69 -41.53
N VAL A 169 -12.58 7.73 -42.62
CA VAL A 169 -12.95 7.07 -43.88
C VAL A 169 -12.52 5.61 -43.81
N PRO A 170 -13.40 4.63 -44.09
CA PRO A 170 -13.02 3.23 -44.21
C PRO A 170 -11.77 3.02 -45.09
N GLY A 171 -10.84 2.19 -44.63
CA GLY A 171 -9.55 1.96 -45.28
C GLY A 171 -8.45 2.99 -44.95
N GLN A 172 -8.76 4.10 -44.30
CA GLN A 172 -7.77 5.09 -43.87
C GLN A 172 -7.25 4.81 -42.45
N PRO A 173 -6.00 5.23 -42.15
CA PRO A 173 -5.44 5.12 -40.82
C PRO A 173 -6.14 6.08 -39.84
N ILE A 174 -6.50 5.55 -38.68
CA ILE A 174 -6.95 6.27 -37.50
C ILE A 174 -5.76 6.39 -36.55
N ARG A 175 -5.44 7.61 -36.12
CA ARG A 175 -4.45 7.85 -35.07
C ARG A 175 -5.16 8.07 -33.74
N TYR A 176 -4.95 7.15 -32.81
CA TYR A 176 -5.34 7.34 -31.41
C TYR A 176 -4.17 7.89 -30.61
N VAL A 177 -4.41 8.92 -29.83
CA VAL A 177 -3.41 9.61 -29.00
C VAL A 177 -3.73 9.36 -27.53
N PHE A 178 -2.69 9.06 -26.75
CA PHE A 178 -2.81 8.77 -25.32
C PHE A 178 -2.08 9.85 -24.53
N SER A 179 -2.72 10.36 -23.49
CA SER A 179 -2.21 11.44 -22.68
C SER A 179 -2.55 11.20 -21.22
N GLN A 180 -1.90 11.94 -20.33
CA GLN A 180 -2.11 11.86 -18.89
C GLN A 180 -1.88 10.45 -18.30
N ILE A 181 -1.13 9.57 -18.97
CA ILE A 181 -0.76 8.26 -18.43
C ILE A 181 0.12 8.51 -17.21
N LYS A 182 -0.43 8.26 -16.02
CA LYS A 182 0.20 8.68 -14.76
C LYS A 182 -0.17 7.77 -13.60
N ASN A 183 0.80 7.47 -12.75
CA ASN A 183 0.57 7.17 -11.35
C ASN A 183 0.40 8.49 -10.59
N SER A 184 -0.85 8.90 -10.36
CA SER A 184 -1.19 10.12 -9.61
C SER A 184 -1.25 9.89 -8.10
N SER A 185 -0.93 8.68 -7.63
CA SER A 185 -0.78 8.35 -6.22
C SER A 185 0.43 9.05 -5.60
N ASN A 186 0.40 9.20 -4.27
CA ASN A 186 1.58 9.58 -3.48
C ASN A 186 2.42 8.36 -3.03
N VAL A 187 2.01 7.15 -3.43
CA VAL A 187 2.69 5.87 -3.20
C VAL A 187 3.13 5.22 -4.52
N ALA A 188 4.07 4.28 -4.43
CA ALA A 188 4.42 3.41 -5.55
C ALA A 188 3.28 2.44 -5.87
N LEU A 189 3.19 2.03 -7.13
CA LEU A 189 2.26 1.01 -7.59
C LEU A 189 3.02 -0.15 -8.23
N ASP A 190 2.62 -1.37 -7.89
CA ASP A 190 3.11 -2.60 -8.52
C ASP A 190 2.31 -2.90 -9.79
N SER A 191 2.87 -3.74 -10.67
CA SER A 191 2.19 -4.21 -11.89
C SER A 191 1.56 -3.08 -12.73
N PHE A 192 2.19 -1.91 -12.74
CA PHE A 192 1.69 -0.74 -13.45
C PHE A 192 1.70 -1.00 -14.96
N TYR A 193 0.57 -0.70 -15.59
CA TYR A 193 0.38 -0.87 -17.02
C TYR A 193 -0.52 0.23 -17.58
N TRP A 194 -0.43 0.45 -18.89
CA TRP A 194 -1.56 0.97 -19.65
C TRP A 194 -1.82 0.11 -20.87
N ARG A 195 -3.07 0.08 -21.32
CA ARG A 195 -3.55 -0.81 -22.37
C ARG A 195 -4.51 -0.07 -23.29
N ASP A 196 -4.47 -0.45 -24.57
CA ASP A 196 -5.49 -0.13 -25.56
C ASP A 196 -6.24 -1.40 -25.96
N GLN A 197 -7.56 -1.36 -25.91
CA GLN A 197 -8.46 -2.40 -26.39
C GLN A 197 -8.99 -1.99 -27.76
N LEU A 198 -8.50 -2.68 -28.79
CA LEU A 198 -8.84 -2.38 -30.17
C LEU A 198 -10.20 -3.00 -30.54
N PRO A 199 -11.14 -2.20 -31.06
CA PRO A 199 -12.42 -2.73 -31.52
C PRO A 199 -12.24 -3.57 -32.78
N ALA A 200 -13.19 -4.47 -33.04
CA ALA A 200 -13.14 -5.37 -34.20
C ALA A 200 -13.11 -4.64 -35.56
N GLN A 201 -13.57 -3.39 -35.59
CA GLN A 201 -13.67 -2.52 -36.77
C GLN A 201 -12.33 -1.98 -37.28
N VAL A 202 -11.23 -2.18 -36.53
CA VAL A 202 -9.91 -1.66 -36.89
C VAL A 202 -8.84 -2.75 -36.85
N THR A 203 -7.78 -2.54 -37.61
CA THR A 203 -6.58 -3.39 -37.58
C THR A 203 -5.38 -2.56 -37.15
N LEU A 204 -4.71 -2.98 -36.07
CA LEU A 204 -3.46 -2.36 -35.59
C LEU A 204 -2.39 -2.35 -36.70
N SER A 205 -1.63 -1.26 -36.81
CA SER A 205 -0.55 -1.16 -37.80
C SER A 205 0.76 -0.60 -37.25
N LYS A 206 0.72 0.39 -36.37
CA LYS A 206 1.94 1.01 -35.83
C LYS A 206 1.70 1.54 -34.42
N ILE A 207 2.71 1.39 -33.58
CA ILE A 207 2.73 1.92 -32.22
C ILE A 207 3.91 2.90 -32.10
N VAL A 208 3.66 4.05 -31.48
CA VAL A 208 4.71 4.96 -31.01
C VAL A 208 4.56 5.09 -29.51
N THR A 209 5.60 4.73 -28.76
CA THR A 209 5.49 4.37 -27.33
C THR A 209 5.41 5.55 -26.37
N GLY A 210 5.80 6.75 -26.81
CA GLY A 210 6.11 7.85 -25.91
C GLY A 210 7.33 7.56 -25.04
N SER A 211 7.58 8.44 -24.09
CA SER A 211 8.62 8.33 -23.06
C SER A 211 8.03 8.70 -21.69
N TYR A 212 8.74 8.39 -20.60
CA TYR A 212 8.24 8.54 -19.23
C TYR A 212 9.34 9.10 -18.30
N ASN A 213 8.92 9.74 -17.21
CA ASN A 213 9.79 10.54 -16.34
C ASN A 213 10.63 9.74 -15.33
N GLN A 214 10.51 8.42 -15.29
CA GLN A 214 11.31 7.56 -14.41
C GLN A 214 12.07 6.52 -15.23
N PRO A 215 13.38 6.31 -14.97
CA PRO A 215 14.20 5.37 -15.72
C PRO A 215 13.88 3.93 -15.30
N LEU A 216 13.24 3.17 -16.19
CA LEU A 216 12.82 1.79 -15.99
C LEU A 216 12.90 1.05 -17.34
N SER A 217 12.90 -0.27 -17.29
CA SER A 217 12.61 -1.10 -18.46
C SER A 217 11.13 -1.49 -18.46
N TYR A 218 10.52 -1.57 -19.64
CA TYR A 218 9.15 -2.02 -19.84
C TYR A 218 9.05 -2.89 -21.09
N LYS A 219 7.92 -3.57 -21.24
CA LYS A 219 7.61 -4.35 -22.44
C LYS A 219 6.27 -3.96 -23.03
N VAL A 220 6.11 -4.21 -24.32
CA VAL A 220 4.85 -4.11 -25.04
C VAL A 220 4.42 -5.52 -25.41
N VAL A 221 3.23 -5.90 -24.98
CA VAL A 221 2.61 -7.19 -25.26
C VAL A 221 1.27 -6.99 -25.94
N TYR A 222 0.77 -8.01 -26.64
CA TYR A 222 -0.51 -7.95 -27.32
C TYR A 222 -1.31 -9.24 -27.19
N LYS A 223 -2.64 -9.15 -27.27
CA LYS A 223 -3.55 -10.30 -27.40
C LYS A 223 -4.23 -10.29 -28.76
N THR A 224 -4.71 -11.46 -29.19
CA THR A 224 -5.47 -11.58 -30.43
C THR A 224 -6.89 -12.08 -30.15
N ASN A 225 -7.74 -12.05 -31.16
CA ASN A 225 -9.08 -12.64 -31.07
C ASN A 225 -9.08 -14.18 -31.04
N LEU A 226 -7.94 -14.84 -31.29
CA LEU A 226 -7.83 -16.29 -31.32
C LEU A 226 -7.20 -16.88 -30.05
N SER A 227 -6.61 -16.05 -29.18
CA SER A 227 -5.99 -16.48 -27.93
C SER A 227 -6.17 -15.45 -26.83
N GLY A 228 -6.43 -15.94 -25.61
CA GLY A 228 -6.48 -15.11 -24.41
C GLY A 228 -5.10 -14.77 -23.83
N ASP A 229 -4.02 -15.35 -24.34
CA ASP A 229 -2.67 -15.17 -23.84
C ASP A 229 -1.96 -13.99 -24.49
N TYR A 230 -1.11 -13.32 -23.72
CA TYR A 230 -0.27 -12.24 -24.23
C TYR A 230 0.94 -12.78 -24.98
N ARG A 231 1.19 -12.22 -26.17
CA ARG A 231 2.43 -12.38 -26.93
C ARG A 231 3.30 -11.13 -26.76
N THR A 232 4.62 -11.30 -26.71
CA THR A 232 5.56 -10.18 -26.66
C THR A 232 5.69 -9.53 -28.04
N LEU A 233 5.47 -8.21 -28.11
CA LEU A 233 5.75 -7.40 -29.29
C LEU A 233 7.16 -6.84 -29.23
N ALA A 234 7.53 -6.28 -28.07
CA ALA A 234 8.86 -5.74 -27.79
C ALA A 234 9.15 -5.84 -26.29
N ASP A 235 10.41 -6.07 -25.93
CA ASP A 235 10.85 -6.24 -24.54
C ASP A 235 12.08 -5.39 -24.26
N ASN A 236 12.39 -5.20 -22.97
CA ASN A 236 13.52 -4.42 -22.46
C ASN A 236 13.61 -3.00 -23.06
N LEU A 237 12.46 -2.37 -23.30
CA LEU A 237 12.39 -1.00 -23.78
C LEU A 237 12.70 -0.05 -22.63
N SER A 238 13.57 0.92 -22.86
CA SER A 238 13.83 1.99 -21.89
C SER A 238 12.71 3.03 -21.90
N THR A 239 12.18 3.39 -20.72
CA THR A 239 11.20 4.48 -20.58
C THR A 239 11.71 5.85 -21.01
N SER A 240 13.02 6.07 -21.06
CA SER A 240 13.65 7.33 -21.46
C SER A 240 13.75 7.51 -22.98
N LYS A 241 13.21 6.59 -23.78
CA LYS A 241 13.27 6.61 -25.24
C LYS A 241 11.89 6.40 -25.86
N VAL A 242 11.66 7.04 -26.99
CA VAL A 242 10.51 6.77 -27.86
C VAL A 242 10.89 5.71 -28.87
N TYR A 243 10.06 4.68 -29.01
CA TYR A 243 10.21 3.64 -30.03
C TYR A 243 9.06 3.72 -31.02
N VAL A 244 9.36 3.34 -32.27
CA VAL A 244 8.38 3.10 -33.31
C VAL A 244 8.34 1.60 -33.56
N LEU A 245 7.21 0.97 -33.27
CA LEU A 245 7.03 -0.46 -33.40
C LEU A 245 6.08 -0.73 -34.56
N ASP A 246 6.51 -1.58 -35.49
CA ASP A 246 5.67 -2.07 -36.58
C ASP A 246 4.80 -3.21 -36.05
N ALA A 247 3.49 -3.01 -36.13
CA ALA A 247 2.51 -3.92 -35.57
C ALA A 247 1.52 -4.40 -36.63
N ARG A 248 1.91 -4.35 -37.91
CA ARG A 248 1.11 -4.89 -39.02
C ARG A 248 0.95 -6.40 -38.86
N PRO A 249 -0.22 -6.98 -39.23
CA PRO A 249 -0.47 -8.42 -39.12
C PRO A 249 0.63 -9.31 -39.72
N ALA A 250 1.18 -8.93 -40.88
CA ALA A 250 2.26 -9.66 -41.54
C ALA A 250 3.57 -9.65 -40.73
N VAL A 251 3.88 -8.55 -40.04
CA VAL A 251 5.07 -8.42 -39.19
C VAL A 251 4.91 -9.21 -37.90
N LEU A 252 3.69 -9.23 -37.35
CA LEU A 252 3.36 -10.00 -36.16
C LEU A 252 3.15 -11.51 -36.44
N GLY A 253 3.18 -11.94 -37.70
CA GLY A 253 2.95 -13.33 -38.09
C GLY A 253 1.54 -13.84 -37.79
N LEU A 254 0.53 -12.96 -37.87
CA LEU A 254 -0.85 -13.31 -37.55
C LEU A 254 -1.46 -14.23 -38.62
N ALA A 255 -2.25 -15.22 -38.18
CA ALA A 255 -2.99 -16.10 -39.07
C ALA A 255 -4.13 -15.37 -39.80
N ALA A 256 -4.74 -16.04 -40.79
CA ALA A 256 -5.95 -15.52 -41.45
C ALA A 256 -7.07 -15.28 -40.42
N ASN A 257 -7.73 -14.13 -40.50
CA ASN A 257 -8.76 -13.66 -39.54
C ASN A 257 -8.27 -13.44 -38.10
N GLU A 258 -6.97 -13.58 -37.83
CA GLU A 258 -6.37 -13.19 -36.57
C GLU A 258 -6.08 -11.68 -36.57
N ARG A 259 -6.53 -11.00 -35.52
CA ARG A 259 -6.34 -9.56 -35.31
C ARG A 259 -5.95 -9.31 -33.86
N VAL A 260 -5.15 -8.26 -33.66
CA VAL A 260 -4.85 -7.76 -32.33
C VAL A 260 -6.10 -7.15 -31.71
N THR A 261 -6.43 -7.59 -30.49
CA THR A 261 -7.58 -7.10 -29.71
C THR A 261 -7.14 -6.23 -28.54
N GLU A 262 -5.92 -6.43 -28.03
CA GLU A 262 -5.36 -5.62 -26.95
C GLU A 262 -3.87 -5.38 -27.19
N VAL A 263 -3.37 -4.19 -26.85
CA VAL A 263 -1.95 -3.89 -26.71
C VAL A 263 -1.73 -3.32 -25.33
N MET A 264 -0.79 -3.87 -24.56
CA MET A 264 -0.51 -3.48 -23.19
C MET A 264 0.97 -3.15 -23.01
N PHE A 265 1.23 -2.04 -22.34
CA PHE A 265 2.53 -1.55 -21.95
C PHE A 265 2.72 -1.88 -20.48
N VAL A 266 3.71 -2.71 -20.15
CA VAL A 266 3.89 -3.28 -18.81
C VAL A 266 5.16 -2.72 -18.20
N PHE A 267 5.02 -1.89 -17.17
CA PHE A 267 6.12 -1.19 -16.50
C PHE A 267 6.57 -1.86 -15.20
N GLY A 268 5.72 -2.70 -14.59
CA GLY A 268 6.03 -3.32 -13.30
C GLY A 268 5.89 -2.32 -12.16
N ASN A 269 6.87 -2.24 -11.25
CA ASN A 269 6.83 -1.27 -10.17
C ASN A 269 7.16 0.14 -10.68
N VAL A 270 6.29 1.11 -10.37
CA VAL A 270 6.52 2.53 -10.67
C VAL A 270 6.38 3.36 -9.41
N LYS A 271 7.28 4.34 -9.20
CA LYS A 271 7.20 5.22 -8.03
C LYS A 271 6.05 6.21 -8.14
N ALA A 272 5.66 6.79 -7.01
CA ALA A 272 4.74 7.92 -6.96
C ALA A 272 5.14 9.00 -7.98
N GLY A 273 4.15 9.55 -8.70
CA GLY A 273 4.40 10.57 -9.73
C GLY A 273 4.98 10.06 -11.05
N PHE A 274 5.03 8.74 -11.30
CA PHE A 274 5.36 8.20 -12.62
C PHE A 274 4.40 8.78 -13.67
N ALA A 275 4.95 9.34 -14.74
CA ALA A 275 4.17 10.06 -15.74
C ALA A 275 4.81 9.96 -17.13
N GLN A 276 3.94 9.91 -18.13
CA GLN A 276 4.27 10.17 -19.51
C GLN A 276 4.94 11.55 -19.69
N VAL A 277 5.95 11.60 -20.55
CA VAL A 277 6.68 12.81 -20.98
C VAL A 277 6.37 13.07 -22.45
N GLU A 278 6.86 12.22 -23.36
CA GLU A 278 6.48 12.30 -24.78
C GLU A 278 5.24 11.46 -25.07
N THR A 279 4.45 11.93 -26.03
CA THR A 279 3.09 11.42 -26.25
C THR A 279 3.05 10.12 -27.05
N PRO A 280 2.55 8.99 -26.47
CA PRO A 280 2.27 7.79 -27.24
C PRO A 280 1.08 7.97 -28.17
N TYR A 281 1.13 7.26 -29.29
CA TYR A 281 -0.01 7.13 -30.18
C TYR A 281 0.04 5.80 -30.93
N ILE A 282 -1.15 5.31 -31.29
CA ILE A 282 -1.33 4.07 -32.02
C ILE A 282 -2.04 4.39 -33.33
N TYR A 283 -1.55 3.83 -34.43
CA TYR A 283 -2.25 3.79 -35.69
C TYR A 283 -2.99 2.45 -35.84
N ALA A 284 -4.26 2.55 -36.20
CA ALA A 284 -5.07 1.42 -36.61
C ALA A 284 -5.84 1.80 -37.88
N THR A 285 -6.01 0.87 -38.82
CA THR A 285 -6.74 1.12 -40.07
C THR A 285 -8.18 0.69 -39.92
N ALA A 286 -9.12 1.58 -40.23
CA ALA A 286 -10.55 1.25 -40.27
C ALA A 286 -10.81 0.23 -41.38
N HIS A 287 -11.60 -0.81 -41.11
CA HIS A 287 -11.95 -1.80 -42.13
C HIS A 287 -12.75 -1.15 -43.26
N SER A 288 -12.52 -1.56 -44.50
CA SER A 288 -13.15 -0.96 -45.69
C SER A 288 -14.66 -1.18 -45.78
N GLY A 289 -15.19 -2.24 -45.15
CA GLY A 289 -16.61 -2.63 -45.19
C GLY A 289 -17.50 -1.97 -44.11
N LEU A 290 -17.00 -0.96 -43.38
CA LEU A 290 -17.79 -0.32 -42.33
C LEU A 290 -18.96 0.49 -42.92
N ALA A 291 -20.15 0.29 -42.36
CA ALA A 291 -21.33 1.05 -42.74
C ALA A 291 -21.16 2.56 -42.46
N ASN A 292 -21.74 3.40 -43.30
CA ASN A 292 -21.76 4.84 -43.07
C ASN A 292 -22.44 5.16 -41.73
N ASN A 293 -21.87 6.09 -40.97
CA ASN A 293 -22.28 6.46 -39.61
C ASN A 293 -22.12 5.35 -38.54
N SER A 294 -21.44 4.24 -38.84
CA SER A 294 -21.13 3.22 -37.81
C SER A 294 -20.08 3.72 -36.81
N GLY A 295 -20.25 3.34 -35.55
CA GLY A 295 -19.35 3.72 -34.47
C GLY A 295 -18.15 2.79 -34.31
N ILE A 296 -16.98 3.37 -34.10
CA ILE A 296 -15.73 2.71 -33.72
C ILE A 296 -15.38 3.24 -32.32
N VAL A 297 -15.76 2.48 -31.28
CA VAL A 297 -15.42 2.82 -29.90
C VAL A 297 -14.12 2.11 -29.54
N ASN A 298 -13.07 2.88 -29.31
CA ASN A 298 -11.82 2.34 -28.78
C ASN A 298 -11.66 2.77 -27.31
N VAL A 299 -11.19 1.82 -26.50
CA VAL A 299 -11.09 1.94 -25.05
C VAL A 299 -9.64 1.80 -24.63
N ALA A 300 -9.17 2.69 -23.75
CA ALA A 300 -7.89 2.58 -23.11
C ALA A 300 -8.05 2.55 -21.60
N ASP A 301 -7.22 1.79 -20.91
CA ASP A 301 -7.17 1.74 -19.46
C ASP A 301 -5.73 1.79 -18.95
N VAL A 302 -5.57 2.27 -17.72
CA VAL A 302 -4.32 2.28 -16.98
C VAL A 302 -4.61 1.69 -15.61
N GLY A 303 -3.65 0.98 -15.03
CA GLY A 303 -3.81 0.47 -13.69
C GLY A 303 -2.51 0.05 -13.03
N GLY A 304 -2.61 -0.19 -11.73
CA GLY A 304 -1.54 -0.73 -10.90
C GLY A 304 -2.10 -1.25 -9.58
N LEU A 305 -1.28 -2.00 -8.84
CA LEU A 305 -1.61 -2.59 -7.55
C LEU A 305 -1.05 -1.75 -6.42
N TYR A 306 -1.85 -1.55 -5.37
CA TYR A 306 -1.42 -1.08 -4.08
C TYR A 306 -2.07 -1.95 -3.01
N ASN A 307 -1.26 -2.58 -2.13
CA ASN A 307 -1.75 -3.52 -1.12
C ASN A 307 -2.74 -4.54 -1.69
N GLU A 308 -2.38 -5.19 -2.80
CA GLU A 308 -3.18 -6.20 -3.52
C GLU A 308 -4.50 -5.69 -4.14
N GLN A 309 -4.80 -4.39 -4.02
CA GLN A 309 -5.97 -3.77 -4.63
C GLN A 309 -5.62 -3.09 -5.96
N TRP A 310 -6.45 -3.33 -6.98
CA TRP A 310 -6.33 -2.67 -8.27
C TRP A 310 -6.86 -1.25 -8.22
N ILE A 311 -6.02 -0.31 -8.66
CA ILE A 311 -6.39 1.07 -8.93
C ILE A 311 -6.40 1.23 -10.45
N GLN A 312 -7.51 1.69 -11.01
CA GLN A 312 -7.69 1.73 -12.47
C GLN A 312 -8.40 3.02 -12.92
N ALA A 313 -8.07 3.47 -14.13
CA ALA A 313 -8.80 4.51 -14.84
C ALA A 313 -9.01 4.09 -16.30
N VAL A 314 -10.13 4.53 -16.87
CA VAL A 314 -10.56 4.17 -18.22
C VAL A 314 -10.86 5.43 -19.02
N SER A 315 -10.44 5.45 -20.28
CA SER A 315 -10.79 6.49 -21.25
C SER A 315 -11.34 5.86 -22.52
N ARG A 316 -12.33 6.49 -23.13
CA ARG A 316 -13.00 5.99 -24.35
C ARG A 316 -13.00 7.07 -25.42
N TRP A 317 -12.84 6.66 -26.66
CA TRP A 317 -13.00 7.55 -27.81
C TRP A 317 -13.90 6.92 -28.87
N LEU A 318 -14.89 7.68 -29.33
CA LEU A 318 -15.77 7.31 -30.43
C LEU A 318 -15.30 7.99 -31.71
N THR A 319 -15.04 7.17 -32.74
CA THR A 319 -14.86 7.63 -34.12
C THR A 319 -16.04 7.14 -34.95
N THR A 320 -16.62 8.00 -35.77
CA THR A 320 -17.72 7.65 -36.68
C THR A 320 -17.17 7.34 -38.06
N ALA A 321 -17.49 6.19 -38.63
CA ALA A 321 -17.15 5.86 -40.00
C ALA A 321 -17.95 6.75 -40.96
N TYR A 322 -17.28 7.43 -41.87
CA TYR A 322 -17.89 8.34 -42.84
C TYR A 322 -17.49 7.97 -44.26
N THR A 323 -18.48 7.66 -45.09
CA THR A 323 -18.30 7.50 -46.54
C THR A 323 -18.80 8.76 -47.24
N LYS A 324 -17.92 9.48 -47.92
CA LYS A 324 -18.32 10.62 -48.75
C LYS A 324 -19.19 10.10 -49.89
N THR A 325 -20.49 10.41 -49.87
CA THR A 325 -21.39 10.14 -51.00
C THR A 325 -20.83 10.88 -52.21
N THR A 326 -20.31 10.15 -53.19
CA THR A 326 -19.90 10.76 -54.45
C THR A 326 -21.18 11.11 -55.19
N VAL A 327 -21.62 12.36 -55.10
CA VAL A 327 -22.68 12.86 -55.99
C VAL A 327 -22.10 12.80 -57.39
N LYS A 328 -22.55 11.82 -58.19
CA LYS A 328 -22.23 11.75 -59.61
C LYS A 328 -23.00 12.90 -60.26
N LEU A 329 -22.38 14.08 -60.36
CA LEU A 329 -22.96 15.20 -61.07
C LEU A 329 -23.30 14.72 -62.50
N PRO A 330 -24.50 15.02 -63.02
CA PRO A 330 -24.84 14.62 -64.38
C PRO A 330 -23.78 15.19 -65.33
N LYS A 331 -23.27 14.37 -66.24
CA LYS A 331 -22.44 14.87 -67.34
C LYS A 331 -23.34 15.81 -68.16
N THR A 332 -23.18 17.11 -67.98
CA THR A 332 -23.70 18.09 -68.93
C THR A 332 -22.80 18.02 -70.15
N GLY A 333 -23.18 17.18 -71.12
CA GLY A 333 -22.56 17.17 -72.42
C GLY A 333 -22.94 18.42 -73.21
N TYR A 334 -21.95 19.00 -73.87
CA TYR A 334 -22.02 19.52 -75.24
C TYR A 334 -20.79 18.99 -75.97
#